data_AF-A0A842VDT6-F1
#
_entry.id   AF-A0A842VDT6-F1
#
_cell.length_a   1.000
_cell.length_b   1.000
_cell.length_c   1.000
_cell.angle_alpha   90.00
_cell.angle_beta   90.00
_cell.angle_gamma   90.00
#
_symmetry.space_group_name_H-M   'P 1'
#
loop_
_entity.id
_entity.type
_entity.pdbx_description
1 polymer ?
#
loop_
_entity_poly.entity_id
_entity_poly.type
_entity_poly.pdbx_seq_one_letter_code
_entity_poly.pdbx_strand_id
1 'polypeptide(L)'
;MPKMRRQNKKYYRRGQICLFLFKTSKIMKTYYDKELKKVLKDLKTKKKEGLSESEAKKRLEKYGKNRLEEKEKISPVKLFFQQFKSPLVWILIAALIISVIVAFIEKSQTSNSFKEFTDAIVILVILILNAILGFI
;
A
#
# COMPACT_ATOMS: atom_id res chain seq x y z
N MET A 1 2.17 -10.65 21.09
CA MET A 1 2.43 -9.41 20.31
C MET A 1 1.12 -8.80 19.83
N PRO A 2 0.72 -7.60 20.30
CA PRO A 2 -0.50 -6.93 19.83
C PRO A 2 -0.27 -6.28 18.46
N LYS A 3 -1.14 -6.55 17.49
CA LYS A 3 -1.05 -5.96 16.14
C LYS A 3 -1.38 -4.47 16.21
N MET A 4 -0.38 -3.62 15.96
CA MET A 4 -0.56 -2.18 15.76
C MET A 4 -1.55 -1.93 14.61
N ARG A 5 -2.68 -1.28 14.92
CA ARG A 5 -3.54 -0.68 13.89
C ARG A 5 -2.75 0.44 13.22
N ARG A 6 -2.42 0.27 11.94
CA ARG A 6 -1.80 1.31 11.10
C ARG A 6 -2.77 2.48 11.00
N GLN A 7 -2.67 3.45 11.91
CA GLN A 7 -3.28 4.75 11.69
C GLN A 7 -2.52 5.48 10.58
N ASN A 8 -3.29 6.10 9.69
CA ASN A 8 -2.84 6.79 8.49
C ASN A 8 -1.65 7.74 8.76
N LYS A 9 -0.48 7.40 8.20
CA LYS A 9 0.78 8.15 8.30
C LYS A 9 0.78 9.42 7.43
N LYS A 10 -0.12 10.38 7.67
CA LYS A 10 -0.09 11.69 7.00
C LYS A 10 0.37 12.85 7.91
N TYR A 11 0.88 12.55 9.11
CA TYR A 11 1.13 13.52 10.18
C TYR A 11 2.55 13.54 10.77
N TYR A 12 3.58 13.06 10.07
CA TYR A 12 4.97 13.10 10.56
C TYR A 12 5.77 14.22 9.88
N ARG A 13 5.44 15.48 10.20
CA ARG A 13 6.30 16.64 9.91
C ARG A 13 7.12 16.97 11.15
N ARG A 14 8.45 16.75 11.02
CA ARG A 14 9.56 17.51 11.61
C ARG A 14 9.56 17.75 13.13
N GLY A 15 10.48 17.08 13.84
CA GLY A 15 11.37 17.79 14.76
C GLY A 15 11.13 17.78 16.28
N GLN A 16 10.31 16.89 16.87
CA GLN A 16 10.16 16.78 18.35
C GLN A 16 10.26 15.34 18.91
N ILE A 17 11.12 14.52 18.30
CA ILE A 17 11.12 13.06 18.47
C ILE A 17 11.73 12.55 19.80
N CYS A 18 12.44 13.35 20.60
CA CYS A 18 13.19 12.76 21.73
C CYS A 18 12.66 13.01 23.14
N LEU A 19 11.91 14.07 23.43
CA LEU A 19 11.65 14.46 24.83
C LEU A 19 10.31 14.05 25.43
N PHE A 20 9.36 13.52 24.65
CA PHE A 20 8.02 13.18 25.15
C PHE A 20 7.84 11.69 25.52
N LEU A 21 8.89 10.87 25.37
CA LEU A 21 8.78 9.41 25.41
C LEU A 21 8.85 8.77 26.81
N PHE A 22 9.06 9.53 27.89
CA PHE A 22 9.24 8.93 29.23
C PHE A 22 8.03 8.98 30.17
N LYS A 23 6.91 9.62 29.80
CA LYS A 23 5.72 9.77 30.67
C LYS A 23 4.53 8.89 30.28
N THR A 24 4.78 7.68 29.76
CA THR A 24 3.72 6.70 29.44
C THR A 24 3.97 5.32 30.06
N SER A 25 4.70 5.26 31.17
CA SER A 25 4.98 4.03 31.94
C SER A 25 3.80 3.50 32.79
N LYS A 26 2.54 3.76 32.41
CA LYS A 26 1.42 2.99 32.96
C LYS A 26 1.18 1.81 32.02
N ILE A 27 1.91 0.74 32.28
CA ILE A 27 1.91 -0.52 31.52
C ILE A 27 0.46 -0.93 31.24
N MET A 28 0.08 -0.87 29.96
CA MET A 28 -1.21 -1.28 29.47
C MET A 28 -1.28 -2.81 29.59
N LYS A 29 -1.79 -3.33 30.74
CA LYS A 29 -1.91 -4.77 30.97
C LYS A 29 -2.74 -5.42 29.86
N THR A 30 -2.08 -6.19 29.02
CA THR A 30 -2.69 -6.95 27.93
C THR A 30 -3.52 -8.10 28.49
N TYR A 31 -4.57 -8.51 27.76
CA TYR A 31 -5.45 -9.62 28.20
C TYR A 31 -4.70 -10.95 28.40
N TYR A 32 -3.57 -11.15 27.72
CA TYR A 32 -2.78 -12.38 27.80
C TYR A 32 -2.05 -12.58 29.13
N ASP A 33 -1.81 -11.51 29.90
CA ASP A 33 -1.12 -11.57 31.20
C ASP A 33 -2.09 -11.56 32.39
N LYS A 34 -3.40 -11.62 32.12
CA LYS A 34 -4.44 -11.62 33.15
C LYS A 34 -4.87 -13.05 33.46
N GLU A 35 -5.12 -13.31 34.75
CA GLU A 35 -5.76 -14.56 35.17
C GLU A 35 -7.11 -14.76 34.47
N LEU A 36 -7.42 -16.01 34.12
CA LEU A 36 -8.65 -16.37 33.41
C LEU A 36 -9.92 -15.84 34.09
N LYS A 37 -9.98 -15.90 35.44
CA LYS A 37 -11.13 -15.39 36.22
C LYS A 37 -11.36 -13.88 35.99
N LYS A 38 -10.28 -13.10 35.90
CA LYS A 38 -10.34 -11.66 35.64
C LYS A 38 -10.77 -11.38 34.21
N VAL A 39 -10.23 -12.12 33.24
CA VAL A 39 -10.62 -11.97 31.82
C VAL A 39 -12.11 -12.28 31.61
N LEU A 40 -12.64 -13.35 32.21
CA LEU A 40 -14.05 -13.72 32.12
C LEU A 40 -14.97 -12.67 32.76
N LYS A 41 -14.53 -12.07 33.88
CA LYS A 41 -15.24 -10.98 34.55
C LYS A 41 -15.24 -9.70 33.70
N ASP A 42 -14.08 -9.32 33.17
CA ASP A 42 -13.92 -8.13 32.30
C ASP A 42 -14.77 -8.26 31.03
N LEU A 43 -14.79 -9.45 30.42
CA LEU A 43 -15.56 -9.76 29.21
C LEU A 43 -17.02 -10.16 29.50
N LYS A 44 -17.44 -10.18 30.77
CA LYS A 44 -18.78 -10.58 31.24
C LYS A 44 -19.30 -11.83 30.53
N THR A 45 -18.49 -12.89 30.50
CA THR A 45 -18.83 -14.13 29.79
C THR A 45 -18.59 -15.35 30.66
N LYS A 46 -19.39 -16.40 30.47
CA LYS A 46 -19.27 -17.64 31.24
C LYS A 46 -18.28 -18.58 30.55
N LYS A 47 -17.45 -19.27 31.35
CA LYS A 47 -16.42 -20.19 30.82
C LYS A 47 -17.00 -21.33 29.98
N LYS A 48 -18.12 -21.92 30.42
CA LYS A 48 -18.72 -23.12 29.78
C LYS A 48 -19.73 -22.75 28.69
N GLU A 49 -20.59 -21.78 28.98
CA GLU A 49 -21.74 -21.42 28.12
C GLU A 49 -21.42 -20.27 27.14
N GLY A 50 -20.34 -19.51 27.37
CA GLY A 50 -20.00 -18.38 26.54
C GLY A 50 -20.92 -17.18 26.74
N LEU A 51 -21.33 -16.56 25.62
CA LEU A 51 -22.24 -15.40 25.56
C LEU A 51 -23.66 -15.87 25.22
N SER A 52 -24.66 -15.23 25.80
CA SER A 52 -26.04 -15.43 25.35
C SER A 52 -26.25 -14.80 23.96
N GLU A 53 -27.21 -15.32 23.20
CA GLU A 53 -27.52 -14.82 21.86
C GLU A 53 -27.94 -13.33 21.88
N SER A 54 -28.74 -12.93 22.88
CA SER A 54 -29.12 -11.54 23.11
C SER A 54 -27.90 -10.64 23.33
N GLU A 55 -26.94 -11.08 24.15
CA GLU A 55 -25.73 -10.30 24.43
C GLU A 55 -24.78 -10.27 23.24
N ALA A 56 -24.66 -11.39 22.51
CA ALA A 56 -23.90 -11.44 21.26
C ALA A 56 -24.45 -10.46 20.23
N LYS A 57 -25.78 -10.38 20.07
CA LYS A 57 -26.44 -9.43 19.16
C LYS A 57 -26.18 -7.98 19.57
N LYS A 58 -26.34 -7.64 20.86
CA LYS A 58 -26.01 -6.30 21.39
C LYS A 58 -24.54 -5.93 21.15
N ARG A 59 -23.62 -6.88 21.30
CA ARG A 59 -22.19 -6.65 21.02
C ARG A 59 -21.92 -6.48 19.53
N LEU A 60 -22.62 -7.23 18.68
CA LEU A 60 -22.50 -7.09 17.23
C LEU A 60 -22.96 -5.71 16.75
N GLU A 61 -24.05 -5.18 17.32
CA GLU A 61 -24.54 -3.83 17.05
C GLU A 61 -23.55 -2.76 17.55
N LYS A 62 -22.96 -2.96 18.73
CA LYS A 62 -22.02 -1.99 19.33
C LYS A 62 -20.63 -1.97 18.69
N TYR A 63 -20.06 -3.14 18.40
CA TYR A 63 -18.67 -3.28 17.95
C TYR A 63 -18.55 -3.57 16.45
N GLY A 64 -19.66 -3.88 15.78
CA GLY A 64 -19.68 -4.30 14.39
C GLY A 64 -19.23 -5.74 14.20
N LYS A 65 -19.33 -6.20 12.95
CA LYS A 65 -18.84 -7.51 12.54
C LYS A 65 -17.32 -7.55 12.69
N ASN A 66 -16.79 -8.67 13.20
CA ASN A 66 -15.36 -8.93 13.17
C ASN A 66 -14.92 -9.30 11.74
N ARG A 67 -14.86 -8.28 10.88
CA ARG A 67 -14.38 -8.34 9.51
C ARG A 67 -13.38 -7.21 9.31
N LEU A 68 -12.31 -7.51 8.61
CA LEU A 68 -11.36 -6.48 8.17
C LEU A 68 -12.01 -5.76 6.99
N GLU A 69 -11.95 -4.43 7.01
CA GLU A 69 -12.33 -3.64 5.84
C GLU A 69 -11.42 -4.03 4.68
N GLU A 70 -12.03 -4.54 3.61
CA GLU A 70 -11.32 -4.73 2.35
C GLU A 70 -10.99 -3.35 1.80
N LYS A 71 -9.72 -3.15 1.46
CA LYS A 71 -9.33 -1.94 0.75
C LYS A 71 -10.00 -1.93 -0.61
N GLU A 72 -10.47 -0.76 -1.03
CA GLU A 72 -10.96 -0.59 -2.39
C GLU A 72 -9.92 -1.08 -3.39
N LYS A 73 -10.35 -1.94 -4.31
CA LYS A 73 -9.53 -2.39 -5.42
C LYS A 73 -9.22 -1.18 -6.29
N ILE A 74 -7.94 -0.90 -6.49
CA ILE A 74 -7.53 0.19 -7.40
C ILE A 74 -7.85 -0.28 -8.82
N SER A 75 -8.57 0.56 -9.58
CA SER A 75 -8.92 0.21 -10.96
C SER A 75 -7.67 0.23 -11.87
N PRO A 76 -7.63 -0.62 -12.93
CA PRO A 76 -6.50 -0.66 -13.86
C PRO A 76 -6.19 0.70 -14.49
N VAL A 77 -7.22 1.43 -14.89
CA VAL A 77 -7.08 2.78 -15.47
C VAL A 77 -6.42 3.76 -14.48
N LYS A 78 -6.79 3.69 -13.20
CA LYS A 78 -6.20 4.54 -12.16
C LYS A 78 -4.72 4.22 -11.93
N LEU A 79 -4.33 2.95 -12.08
CA LEU A 79 -2.94 2.51 -11.99
C LEU A 79 -2.10 3.05 -13.16
N PHE A 80 -2.64 2.99 -14.39
CA PHE A 80 -2.00 3.55 -15.58
C PHE A 80 -1.73 5.05 -15.42
N PHE A 81 -2.71 5.83 -14.97
CA PHE A 81 -2.51 7.28 -14.72
C PHE A 81 -1.56 7.58 -13.55
N GLN A 82 -1.38 6.66 -12.60
CA GLN A 82 -0.39 6.84 -11.54
C GLN A 82 1.05 6.76 -12.07
N GLN A 83 1.30 5.99 -13.13
CA GLN A 83 2.64 5.87 -13.72
C GLN A 83 3.13 7.23 -14.26
N PHE A 84 2.26 8.02 -14.90
CA PHE A 84 2.59 9.37 -15.39
C PHE A 84 2.89 10.39 -14.29
N LYS A 85 2.63 10.07 -13.01
CA LYS A 85 3.06 10.91 -11.88
C LYS A 85 4.51 10.67 -11.47
N SER A 86 5.13 9.61 -11.99
CA SER A 86 6.52 9.27 -11.69
C SER A 86 7.47 10.09 -12.57
N PRO A 87 8.46 10.78 -11.98
CA PRO A 87 9.51 11.47 -12.75
C PRO A 87 10.25 10.53 -13.72
N LEU A 88 10.38 9.25 -13.35
CA LEU A 88 11.07 8.24 -14.16
C LEU A 88 10.34 8.00 -15.49
N VAL A 89 9.01 7.96 -15.49
CA VAL A 89 8.22 7.77 -16.70
C VAL A 89 8.38 8.95 -17.65
N TRP A 90 8.46 10.17 -17.12
CA TRP A 90 8.74 11.36 -17.94
C TRP A 90 10.12 11.31 -18.60
N ILE A 91 11.14 10.82 -17.90
CA ILE A 91 12.48 10.64 -18.48
C ILE A 91 12.44 9.62 -19.63
N LEU A 92 11.73 8.50 -19.47
CA LEU A 92 11.60 7.48 -20.52
C LEU A 92 10.82 7.99 -21.74
N ILE A 93 9.74 8.75 -21.52
CA ILE A 93 8.98 9.37 -22.61
C ILE A 93 9.84 10.39 -23.36
N ALA A 94 10.60 11.23 -22.65
CA ALA A 94 11.51 12.18 -23.26
C ALA A 94 12.60 11.47 -24.09
N ALA A 95 13.19 10.40 -23.55
CA ALA A 95 14.18 9.59 -24.26
C ALA A 95 13.59 8.95 -25.53
N LEU A 96 12.36 8.43 -25.46
CA LEU A 96 11.65 7.89 -26.62
C LEU A 96 11.44 8.95 -27.70
N ILE A 97 10.98 10.14 -27.33
CA ILE A 97 10.76 11.26 -28.26
C ILE A 97 12.07 11.68 -28.92
N ILE A 98 13.14 11.85 -28.14
CA ILE A 98 14.47 12.21 -28.66
C ILE A 98 14.97 11.13 -29.62
N SER A 99 14.87 9.85 -29.23
CA SER A 99 15.30 8.73 -30.08
C SER A 99 14.55 8.70 -31.41
N VAL A 100 13.23 8.94 -31.40
CA VAL A 100 12.42 9.00 -32.62
C VAL A 100 12.79 10.22 -33.49
N ILE A 101 13.03 11.39 -32.89
CA ILE A 101 13.45 12.60 -33.62
C ILE A 101 14.81 12.39 -34.27
N VAL A 102 15.77 11.84 -33.51
CA VAL A 102 17.12 11.52 -34.01
C VAL A 102 17.01 10.53 -35.16
N ALA A 103 16.25 9.45 -35.02
CA ALA A 103 16.02 8.48 -36.09
C ALA A 103 15.37 9.11 -37.35
N PHE A 104 14.52 10.13 -37.18
CA PHE A 104 13.89 10.82 -38.31
C PHE A 104 14.85 11.77 -39.04
N ILE A 105 15.76 12.44 -38.30
CA ILE A 105 16.73 13.40 -38.86
C ILE A 105 17.96 12.68 -39.44
N GLU A 106 18.48 11.66 -38.75
CA GLU A 106 19.65 10.86 -39.15
C GLU A 106 19.22 9.65 -40.00
N LYS A 107 18.39 9.88 -41.02
CA LYS A 107 17.99 8.88 -42.03
C LYS A 107 19.15 8.44 -42.95
N SER A 108 20.39 8.72 -42.56
CA SER A 108 21.58 8.77 -43.40
C SER A 108 22.69 7.98 -42.73
N GLN A 109 23.01 6.81 -43.32
CA GLN A 109 24.09 5.88 -42.96
C GLN A 109 23.80 4.84 -41.87
N THR A 110 23.03 3.80 -42.20
CA THR A 110 23.46 2.39 -42.03
C THR A 110 22.51 1.47 -42.78
N SER A 111 23.07 0.54 -43.56
CA SER A 111 22.41 -0.33 -44.55
C SER A 111 21.41 -1.38 -43.99
N ASN A 112 20.81 -1.17 -42.82
CA ASN A 112 19.79 -2.05 -42.24
C ASN A 112 18.66 -1.21 -41.61
N SER A 113 17.49 -1.17 -42.24
CA SER A 113 16.29 -0.44 -41.77
C SER A 113 15.86 -0.77 -40.34
N PHE A 114 16.28 -1.91 -39.80
CA PHE A 114 16.00 -2.32 -38.42
C PHE A 114 16.82 -1.53 -37.39
N LYS A 115 18.03 -1.04 -37.73
CA LYS A 115 18.94 -0.45 -36.76
C LYS A 115 18.52 0.96 -36.33
N GLU A 116 17.93 1.73 -37.25
CA GLU A 116 17.54 3.13 -37.02
C GLU A 116 16.44 3.26 -35.94
N PHE A 117 15.53 2.29 -35.85
CA PHE A 117 14.47 2.27 -34.83
C PHE A 117 14.77 1.34 -33.65
N THR A 118 15.92 0.65 -33.64
CA THR A 118 16.23 -0.33 -32.59
C THR A 118 16.18 0.30 -31.20
N ASP A 119 16.76 1.48 -31.03
CA ASP A 119 16.79 2.17 -29.73
C ASP A 119 15.38 2.56 -29.26
N ALA A 120 14.56 3.10 -30.16
CA ALA A 120 13.17 3.44 -29.86
C ALA A 120 12.34 2.19 -29.50
N ILE A 121 12.55 1.08 -30.20
CA ILE A 121 11.87 -0.20 -29.93
C ILE A 121 12.27 -0.74 -28.56
N VAL A 122 13.56 -0.69 -28.19
CA VAL A 122 14.03 -1.13 -26.86
C VAL A 122 13.37 -0.30 -25.75
N ILE A 123 13.34 1.02 -25.88
CA ILE A 123 12.70 1.91 -24.91
C ILE A 123 11.19 1.63 -24.82
N LEU A 124 10.54 1.39 -25.96
CA LEU A 124 9.12 1.05 -26.02
C LEU A 124 8.82 -0.27 -25.30
N VAL A 125 9.64 -1.30 -25.51
CA VAL A 125 9.49 -2.60 -24.82
C VAL A 125 9.65 -2.42 -23.31
N ILE A 126 10.64 -1.64 -22.86
CA ILE A 126 10.84 -1.34 -21.43
C ILE A 126 9.59 -0.62 -20.84
N LEU A 127 8.99 0.32 -21.57
CA LEU A 127 7.77 1.00 -21.14
C LEU A 127 6.58 0.03 -21.02
N ILE A 128 6.41 -0.87 -21.98
CA ILE A 128 5.36 -1.90 -21.95
C ILE A 128 5.57 -2.84 -20.77
N LEU A 129 6.80 -3.30 -20.53
CA LEU A 129 7.13 -4.15 -19.39
C LEU A 129 6.86 -3.45 -18.06
N ASN A 130 7.25 -2.18 -17.92
CA ASN A 130 6.94 -1.38 -16.73
C ASN A 130 5.44 -1.19 -16.51
N ALA A 131 4.66 -1.05 -17.59
CA ALA A 131 3.21 -0.98 -17.49
C ALA A 131 2.65 -2.31 -16.96
N ILE A 132 3.04 -3.46 -17.53
CA ILE A 132 2.57 -4.80 -17.12
C ILE A 132 2.95 -5.10 -15.67
N LEU A 133 4.22 -4.88 -15.29
CA LEU A 133 4.69 -5.07 -13.92
C LEU A 133 3.96 -4.17 -12.91
N GLY A 134 3.47 -3.01 -13.36
CA GLY A 134 2.62 -2.16 -12.52
C GLY A 134 1.31 -2.83 -12.13
N PHE A 135 0.75 -3.72 -12.97
CA PHE A 135 -0.56 -4.36 -12.77
C PHE A 135 -0.51 -5.66 -11.95
N ILE A 136 0.64 -6.34 -11.86
CA ILE A 136 0.86 -7.55 -11.05
C ILE A 136 1.20 -7.15 -9.61
#